data_AF-A0AA89ASE5-F1
#
_entry.id   AF-A0AA89ASE5-F1
#
_cell.length_a   1.000
_cell.length_b   1.000
_cell.length_c   1.000
_cell.angle_alpha   90.00
_cell.angle_beta   90.00
_cell.angle_gamma   90.00
#
_symmetry.space_group_name_H-M   'P 1'
#
loop_
_entity.id
_entity.type
_entity.pdbx_description
1 polymer ?
#
loop_
_entity_poly.entity_id
_entity_poly.type
_entity_poly.pdbx_seq_one_letter_code
_entity_poly.pdbx_strand_id
1 'polypeptide(L)'
;MWWLSRLLCVLISLLGLGLGFGDALKVPFRVKDVLPVLPREISWPVLNNLHGAVDLLPSFVGSVAPDNGSIQWKGACFYGNEARLKFTDAHSWTCMDLYVFATPYRITWDYYFSARKHTLKIESWEEPAELEYVKQHGISVFLMPSGMLGTLLSLVDVLPLFSNTGWGQNANIAFLKKHMGASFEKRSQPWRGTINPDDVHSGDFLAVSKIRGRWGGFETLEKWVTGAFAGHTAVCLKDESGKLWVGESGHENEKGEEIIVVIPWDEWWELALKDSSNPQIALLPLHPEVRATFNSTAAWEYARSMTGKPYGYHNMIFSWIDTIADNYPPPIDAHLVTSVMSMWTRMQPAYAANMWNEALNKRLGTEDLDLYGVLAETERRGMTFDQLLSIPEKDEWVYSDGKSTTCVAFIFAMYKEAGVFGSVSESIQVTEFTIRDAYMLKIFENNQTRLPSWCNNGDDQLSFCQILGEYRMELPQYNTLEPYANMNENCPSLPPTYERPSRC
;
A
#
# COMPACT_ATOMS: atom_id res chain seq x y z
N MET A 1 -7.21 -0.30 0.29
CA MET A 1 -6.75 0.78 1.22
C MET A 1 -7.70 1.21 2.34
N TRP A 2 -9.02 0.99 2.27
CA TRP A 2 -10.04 1.56 3.18
C TRP A 2 -9.77 1.38 4.70
N TRP A 3 -9.07 0.31 5.09
CA TRP A 3 -8.64 0.04 6.47
C TRP A 3 -7.70 1.12 7.05
N LEU A 4 -6.69 1.57 6.28
CA LEU A 4 -5.81 2.68 6.66
C LEU A 4 -6.58 3.98 6.85
N SER A 5 -7.71 4.18 6.14
CA SER A 5 -8.66 5.27 6.40
C SER A 5 -9.17 5.25 7.84
N ARG A 6 -9.45 4.06 8.37
CA ARG A 6 -9.96 3.87 9.74
C ARG A 6 -8.84 3.79 10.77
N LEU A 7 -7.69 3.17 10.46
CA LEU A 7 -6.51 3.19 11.33
C LEU A 7 -6.05 4.63 11.57
N LEU A 8 -5.87 5.42 10.50
CA LEU A 8 -5.45 6.81 10.61
C LEU A 8 -6.53 7.65 11.28
N CYS A 9 -7.81 7.54 10.90
CA CYS A 9 -8.88 8.27 11.60
C CYS A 9 -9.01 7.88 13.08
N VAL A 10 -8.79 6.62 13.47
CA VAL A 10 -8.82 6.19 14.88
C VAL A 10 -7.59 6.72 15.63
N LEU A 11 -6.39 6.69 15.04
CA LEU A 11 -5.20 7.34 15.61
C LEU A 11 -5.42 8.86 15.76
N ILE A 12 -5.99 9.52 14.75
CA ILE A 12 -6.34 10.95 14.76
C ILE A 12 -7.47 11.25 15.77
N SER A 13 -8.42 10.34 16.01
CA SER A 13 -9.44 10.49 17.06
C SER A 13 -8.87 10.28 18.46
N LEU A 14 -8.01 9.27 18.65
CA LEU A 14 -7.32 8.97 19.92
C LEU A 14 -6.33 10.07 20.31
N LEU A 15 -5.68 10.71 19.34
CA LEU A 15 -4.68 11.77 19.56
C LEU A 15 -5.23 13.20 19.42
N GLY A 16 -6.36 13.41 18.74
CA GLY A 16 -6.77 14.73 18.25
C GLY A 16 -8.11 15.28 18.75
N LEU A 17 -9.20 14.50 18.75
CA LEU A 17 -10.55 15.01 19.04
C LEU A 17 -11.44 14.04 19.82
N GLY A 18 -11.59 14.29 21.11
CA GLY A 18 -12.63 13.68 21.94
C GLY A 18 -14.00 14.29 21.68
N LEU A 19 -14.91 13.51 21.08
CA LEU A 19 -16.37 13.70 21.15
C LEU A 19 -16.92 12.52 21.95
N GLY A 20 -17.31 12.77 23.20
CA GLY A 20 -17.31 11.73 24.23
C GLY A 20 -18.66 11.31 24.79
N PHE A 21 -18.63 10.16 25.46
CA PHE A 21 -19.56 9.75 26.52
C PHE A 21 -18.75 9.03 27.60
N GLY A 22 -18.87 9.46 28.87
CA GLY A 22 -18.26 8.79 30.03
C GLY A 22 -16.82 9.21 30.37
N ASP A 23 -16.67 9.85 31.53
CA ASP A 23 -15.50 9.86 32.43
C ASP A 23 -14.06 9.88 31.86
N ALA A 24 -13.65 11.09 31.47
CA ALA A 24 -12.39 11.71 31.93
C ALA A 24 -11.03 11.02 31.64
N LEU A 25 -10.72 10.73 30.36
CA LEU A 25 -9.33 10.62 29.91
C LEU A 25 -8.59 11.97 30.07
N LYS A 26 -7.42 11.97 30.72
CA LYS A 26 -6.55 13.14 30.87
C LYS A 26 -5.65 13.36 29.64
N VAL A 27 -6.14 14.11 28.65
CA VAL A 27 -5.26 14.76 27.66
C VAL A 27 -4.64 16.03 28.28
N PRO A 28 -3.31 16.26 28.17
CA PRO A 28 -2.63 17.26 29.01
C PRO A 28 -2.71 18.71 28.50
N PHE A 29 -2.95 18.95 27.21
CA PHE A 29 -2.91 20.30 26.60
C PHE A 29 -4.00 20.48 25.53
N ARG A 30 -4.33 21.74 25.19
CA ARG A 30 -5.19 22.09 24.05
C ARG A 30 -4.34 22.59 22.87
N VAL A 31 -4.88 22.44 21.65
CA VAL A 31 -4.23 22.81 20.38
C VAL A 31 -3.79 24.29 20.30
N LYS A 32 -4.31 25.17 21.16
CA LYS A 32 -3.92 26.59 21.24
C LYS A 32 -2.73 26.89 22.15
N ASP A 33 -2.21 25.90 22.88
CA ASP A 33 -1.19 26.10 23.92
C ASP A 33 0.25 25.90 23.40
N VAL A 34 0.42 25.47 22.15
CA VAL A 34 1.72 25.13 21.55
C VAL A 34 2.19 26.22 20.57
N LEU A 35 2.89 27.23 21.10
CA LEU A 35 3.94 28.09 20.50
C LEU A 35 4.06 29.41 21.30
N PRO A 36 5.25 30.02 21.51
CA PRO A 36 6.61 29.44 21.50
C PRO A 36 7.48 29.89 22.70
N VAL A 37 8.13 28.95 23.42
CA VAL A 37 9.20 29.29 24.39
C VAL A 37 10.36 28.27 24.35
N LEU A 38 11.22 28.37 23.33
CA LEU A 38 12.57 27.77 23.35
C LEU A 38 13.58 28.72 22.68
N PRO A 39 14.85 28.79 23.14
CA PRO A 39 15.88 29.65 22.54
C PRO A 39 16.21 29.26 21.10
N ARG A 40 16.34 30.26 20.22
CA ARG A 40 16.46 30.07 18.75
C ARG A 40 17.80 29.50 18.25
N GLU A 41 18.80 29.40 19.11
CA GLU A 41 20.20 29.20 18.69
C GLU A 41 20.69 27.74 18.77
N ILE A 42 19.91 26.83 19.37
CA ILE A 42 20.32 25.43 19.61
C ILE A 42 19.46 24.41 18.82
N SER A 43 18.21 24.74 18.50
CA SER A 43 17.25 23.78 17.90
C SER A 43 17.34 23.62 16.38
N TRP A 44 17.81 24.63 15.65
CA TRP A 44 17.81 24.64 14.17
C TRP A 44 18.60 23.51 13.49
N PRO A 45 19.79 23.09 13.96
CA PRO A 45 20.55 22.02 13.30
C PRO A 45 19.87 20.64 13.35
N VAL A 46 19.01 20.39 14.34
CA VAL A 46 18.28 19.11 14.49
C VAL A 46 16.94 19.16 13.74
N LEU A 47 16.23 20.30 13.77
CA LEU A 47 14.97 20.47 13.06
C LEU A 47 15.10 20.25 11.53
N ASN A 48 16.22 20.64 10.92
CA ASN A 48 16.41 20.51 9.47
C ASN A 48 16.54 19.05 8.94
N ASN A 49 16.60 18.03 9.81
CA ASN A 49 16.83 16.64 9.39
C ASN A 49 15.64 15.67 9.55
N LEU A 50 14.53 16.08 10.19
CA LEU A 50 13.41 15.18 10.54
C LEU A 50 12.05 15.82 10.23
N HIS A 51 11.69 15.83 8.94
CA HIS A 51 10.41 16.33 8.43
C HIS A 51 9.93 15.49 7.23
N GLY A 52 9.09 14.49 7.49
CA GLY A 52 8.23 13.87 6.48
C GLY A 52 7.30 12.79 7.05
N ALA A 53 6.32 12.38 6.24
CA ALA A 53 5.36 11.32 6.56
C ALA A 53 5.98 10.00 7.05
N VAL A 54 7.17 9.67 6.54
CA VAL A 54 7.95 8.46 6.89
C VAL A 54 8.38 8.45 8.37
N ASP A 55 8.53 9.63 8.98
CA ASP A 55 8.98 9.79 10.37
C ASP A 55 7.89 9.39 11.41
N LEU A 56 6.68 9.03 10.95
CA LEU A 56 5.61 8.42 11.76
C LEU A 56 5.75 6.91 11.96
N LEU A 57 6.70 6.26 11.28
CA LEU A 57 6.79 4.80 11.25
C LEU A 57 7.70 4.32 12.40
N PRO A 58 7.22 3.45 13.31
CA PRO A 58 8.06 2.88 14.37
C PRO A 58 9.13 1.97 13.78
N SER A 59 10.39 2.16 14.17
CA SER A 59 11.48 1.26 13.80
C SER A 59 11.59 0.13 14.83
N PHE A 60 11.68 -1.13 14.38
CA PHE A 60 11.94 -2.24 15.30
C PHE A 60 13.34 -2.14 15.93
N VAL A 61 13.42 -2.42 17.23
CA VAL A 61 14.65 -2.34 18.03
C VAL A 61 15.13 -3.73 18.47
N GLY A 62 14.20 -4.68 18.61
CA GLY A 62 14.47 -6.04 19.06
C GLY A 62 13.38 -6.57 20.00
N SER A 63 13.34 -7.90 20.16
CA SER A 63 12.45 -8.57 21.11
C SER A 63 13.17 -8.82 22.44
N VAL A 64 12.54 -8.43 23.55
CA VAL A 64 13.06 -8.66 24.91
C VAL A 64 12.36 -9.88 25.53
N ALA A 65 13.06 -11.01 25.60
CA ALA A 65 12.59 -12.23 26.27
C ALA A 65 13.18 -12.36 27.70
N PRO A 66 12.54 -13.11 28.63
CA PRO A 66 12.95 -13.16 30.04
C PRO A 66 14.37 -13.70 30.27
N ASP A 67 14.74 -14.75 29.54
CA ASP A 67 16.00 -15.48 29.73
C ASP A 67 17.10 -15.08 28.73
N ASN A 68 16.75 -14.34 27.66
CA ASN A 68 17.65 -14.05 26.53
C ASN A 68 18.45 -12.73 26.69
N GLY A 69 18.70 -12.32 27.94
CA GLY A 69 19.57 -11.19 28.26
C GLY A 69 18.94 -9.80 28.08
N SER A 70 19.63 -8.91 27.36
CA SER A 70 19.25 -7.50 27.20
C SER A 70 19.60 -6.97 25.82
N ILE A 71 18.63 -6.36 25.13
CA ILE A 71 18.87 -5.69 23.84
C ILE A 71 19.44 -4.29 24.07
N GLN A 72 20.32 -3.83 23.18
CA GLN A 72 20.93 -2.50 23.25
C GLN A 72 20.83 -1.76 21.91
N TRP A 73 20.58 -0.45 21.95
CA TRP A 73 20.39 0.38 20.75
C TRP A 73 20.77 1.86 20.98
N LYS A 74 20.60 2.66 19.92
CA LYS A 74 20.75 4.11 19.92
C LYS A 74 19.42 4.73 19.47
N GLY A 75 18.91 5.69 20.23
CA GLY A 75 17.76 6.52 19.87
C GLY A 75 18.16 7.97 19.63
N ALA A 76 17.20 8.82 19.28
CA ALA A 76 17.47 10.23 18.99
C ALA A 76 17.98 11.01 20.21
N CYS A 77 17.45 10.76 21.41
CA CYS A 77 17.93 11.42 22.63
C CYS A 77 19.08 10.68 23.34
N PHE A 78 19.21 9.36 23.16
CA PHE A 78 20.06 8.52 24.02
C PHE A 78 20.88 7.49 23.21
N TYR A 79 22.21 7.49 23.41
CA TYR A 79 23.18 6.76 22.57
C TYR A 79 23.68 5.42 23.16
N GLY A 80 23.09 4.96 24.26
CA GLY A 80 23.51 3.76 24.98
C GLY A 80 22.34 3.17 25.76
N ASN A 81 21.29 2.81 25.04
CA ASN A 81 20.07 2.27 25.62
C ASN A 81 20.20 0.76 25.86
N GLU A 82 19.54 0.26 26.90
CA GLU A 82 19.45 -1.16 27.24
C GLU A 82 18.03 -1.47 27.73
N ALA A 83 17.41 -2.52 27.19
CA ALA A 83 16.14 -3.05 27.66
C ALA A 83 16.26 -4.53 28.06
N ARG A 84 15.63 -4.87 29.18
CA ARG A 84 15.54 -6.21 29.75
C ARG A 84 14.28 -6.31 30.60
N LEU A 85 13.61 -7.46 30.55
CA LEU A 85 12.44 -7.72 31.37
C LEU A 85 12.84 -7.82 32.86
N LYS A 86 12.13 -7.09 33.73
CA LYS A 86 12.19 -7.30 35.19
C LYS A 86 10.90 -6.80 35.86
N PHE A 87 10.21 -7.71 36.53
CA PHE A 87 9.04 -7.44 37.36
C PHE A 87 9.44 -6.69 38.67
N THR A 88 8.98 -5.44 38.87
CA THR A 88 8.95 -4.66 40.15
C THR A 88 8.40 -3.22 39.93
N ASP A 89 8.00 -2.50 40.98
CA ASP A 89 7.31 -1.18 40.90
C ASP A 89 8.21 0.08 40.98
N ALA A 90 7.99 1.13 40.15
CA ALA A 90 8.74 2.40 40.13
C ALA A 90 8.09 3.58 39.31
N HIS A 91 8.80 4.74 39.18
CA HIS A 91 8.46 6.05 38.56
C HIS A 91 9.76 6.91 38.34
N SER A 92 9.88 8.15 37.83
CA SER A 92 9.19 9.14 36.93
C SER A 92 9.96 10.51 37.08
N TRP A 93 10.28 11.47 36.16
CA TRP A 93 10.38 11.78 34.69
C TRP A 93 11.61 12.77 34.52
N THR A 94 11.90 13.74 33.62
CA THR A 94 11.37 14.39 32.36
C THR A 94 12.48 14.80 31.31
N CYS A 95 12.64 14.09 30.17
CA CYS A 95 13.41 14.37 28.91
C CYS A 95 13.23 13.22 27.87
N MET A 96 12.56 13.40 26.71
CA MET A 96 11.65 12.37 26.13
C MET A 96 12.04 11.66 24.80
N ASP A 97 12.23 10.33 24.86
CA ASP A 97 11.98 9.39 23.74
C ASP A 97 10.52 8.85 23.80
N LEU A 98 9.99 8.24 22.72
CA LEU A 98 8.70 7.52 22.70
C LEU A 98 8.89 6.08 22.19
N TYR A 99 8.50 5.11 23.00
CA TYR A 99 8.61 3.68 22.70
C TYR A 99 7.22 3.03 22.58
N VAL A 100 7.08 2.16 21.58
CA VAL A 100 5.89 1.32 21.38
C VAL A 100 6.28 -0.12 21.68
N PHE A 101 5.47 -0.81 22.48
CA PHE A 101 5.69 -2.17 22.94
C PHE A 101 4.56 -3.05 22.43
N ALA A 102 4.90 -4.04 21.61
CA ALA A 102 3.93 -4.94 21.00
C ALA A 102 4.12 -6.38 21.46
N THR A 103 2.98 -7.03 21.71
CA THR A 103 2.80 -8.48 21.54
C THR A 103 1.80 -8.65 20.40
N PRO A 104 1.61 -9.86 19.84
CA PRO A 104 0.49 -10.10 18.94
C PRO A 104 -0.88 -9.81 19.59
N TYR A 105 -0.96 -9.80 20.93
CA TYR A 105 -2.20 -9.62 21.69
C TYR A 105 -2.47 -8.15 22.07
N ARG A 106 -1.45 -7.29 22.19
CA ARG A 106 -1.62 -5.87 22.54
C ARG A 106 -0.56 -4.97 21.90
N ILE A 107 -0.90 -3.69 21.79
CA ILE A 107 0.09 -2.62 21.85
C ILE A 107 -0.12 -1.75 23.08
N THR A 108 0.98 -1.38 23.71
CA THR A 108 1.07 -0.30 24.70
C THR A 108 2.24 0.62 24.33
N TRP A 109 2.30 1.82 24.91
CA TRP A 109 3.38 2.77 24.67
C TRP A 109 3.77 3.48 25.95
N ASP A 110 5.04 3.86 26.03
CA ASP A 110 5.60 4.58 27.17
C ASP A 110 6.68 5.56 26.68
N TYR A 111 6.88 6.65 27.42
CA TYR A 111 7.63 7.81 26.96
C TYR A 111 8.75 8.14 27.94
N TYR A 112 9.98 7.75 27.56
CA TYR A 112 11.08 7.69 28.48
C TYR A 112 11.81 9.00 28.61
N PHE A 113 11.70 9.49 29.84
CA PHE A 113 11.82 10.87 30.19
C PHE A 113 13.16 11.12 30.94
N SER A 114 14.23 10.37 30.66
CA SER A 114 15.64 10.60 31.09
C SER A 114 16.55 9.41 30.75
N ALA A 115 17.86 9.64 30.65
CA ALA A 115 18.89 8.59 30.62
C ALA A 115 19.06 7.93 32.01
N ARG A 116 18.08 7.13 32.42
CA ARG A 116 18.08 6.32 33.65
C ARG A 116 17.26 5.05 33.44
N LYS A 117 17.23 4.17 34.43
CA LYS A 117 16.27 3.06 34.43
C LYS A 117 14.82 3.58 34.59
N HIS A 118 13.95 3.13 33.70
CA HIS A 118 12.49 3.16 33.87
C HIS A 118 11.95 1.72 33.89
N THR A 119 10.65 1.55 34.12
CA THR A 119 9.99 0.23 34.13
C THR A 119 8.58 0.35 33.54
N LEU A 120 8.37 -0.22 32.36
CA LEU A 120 7.03 -0.54 31.87
C LEU A 120 6.43 -1.63 32.77
N LYS A 121 5.16 -1.49 33.14
CA LYS A 121 4.40 -2.55 33.83
C LYS A 121 3.22 -2.99 32.98
N ILE A 122 3.04 -4.31 32.88
CA ILE A 122 1.83 -4.94 32.34
C ILE A 122 1.10 -5.50 33.57
N GLU A 123 -0.03 -4.89 33.93
CA GLU A 123 -0.76 -5.21 35.18
C GLU A 123 -1.55 -6.52 35.06
N SER A 124 -2.04 -6.82 33.86
CA SER A 124 -2.68 -8.09 33.50
C SER A 124 -2.38 -8.45 32.05
N TRP A 125 -2.16 -9.74 31.79
CA TRP A 125 -2.16 -10.31 30.44
C TRP A 125 -3.59 -10.36 29.90
N GLU A 126 -3.78 -10.14 28.59
CA GLU A 126 -5.12 -10.17 27.95
C GLU A 126 -5.71 -11.58 28.10
N GLU A 127 -4.90 -12.57 27.76
CA GLU A 127 -5.21 -13.98 27.73
C GLU A 127 -4.00 -14.79 28.23
N PRO A 128 -4.18 -16.03 28.76
CA PRO A 128 -3.07 -16.88 29.20
C PRO A 128 -2.03 -17.16 28.10
N ALA A 129 -2.47 -17.17 26.83
CA ALA A 129 -1.60 -17.38 25.67
C ALA A 129 -0.62 -16.21 25.45
N GLU A 130 -0.98 -14.97 25.80
CA GLU A 130 -0.06 -13.83 25.70
C GLU A 130 1.14 -13.99 26.64
N LEU A 131 0.90 -14.41 27.88
CA LEU A 131 1.97 -14.69 28.84
C LEU A 131 2.88 -15.83 28.36
N GLU A 132 2.33 -16.85 27.70
CA GLU A 132 3.13 -17.95 27.17
C GLU A 132 3.97 -17.52 25.96
N TYR A 133 3.37 -16.77 25.02
CA TYR A 133 4.09 -16.12 23.92
C TYR A 133 5.24 -15.25 24.44
N VAL A 134 5.00 -14.40 25.44
CA VAL A 134 6.03 -13.47 25.97
C VAL A 134 7.17 -14.20 26.71
N LYS A 135 6.96 -15.41 27.25
CA LYS A 135 8.09 -16.22 27.76
C LYS A 135 9.01 -16.68 26.64
N GLN A 136 8.42 -17.13 25.53
CA GLN A 136 9.12 -17.82 24.45
C GLN A 136 9.75 -16.82 23.46
N HIS A 137 8.99 -15.78 23.08
CA HIS A 137 9.33 -14.81 22.04
C HIS A 137 9.66 -13.41 22.59
N GLY A 138 9.28 -13.11 23.85
CA GLY A 138 9.46 -11.80 24.46
C GLY A 138 8.43 -10.75 24.04
N ILE A 139 8.76 -9.48 24.28
CA ILE A 139 7.98 -8.31 23.83
C ILE A 139 8.77 -7.58 22.76
N SER A 140 8.14 -7.29 21.61
CA SER A 140 8.72 -6.50 20.54
C SER A 140 8.80 -5.03 20.95
N VAL A 141 10.01 -4.46 20.94
CA VAL A 141 10.24 -3.05 21.24
C VAL A 141 10.44 -2.27 19.94
N PHE A 142 9.69 -1.19 19.78
CA PHE A 142 9.83 -0.24 18.69
C PHE A 142 10.15 1.15 19.24
N LEU A 143 11.01 1.89 18.53
CA LEU A 143 11.30 3.29 18.80
C LEU A 143 10.63 4.15 17.72
N MET A 144 9.94 5.21 18.14
CA MET A 144 9.56 6.29 17.24
C MET A 144 10.79 7.15 16.97
N PRO A 145 11.41 7.11 15.77
CA PRO A 145 12.76 7.66 15.55
C PRO A 145 12.84 9.17 15.81
N SER A 146 11.75 9.90 15.58
CA SER A 146 11.67 11.35 15.76
C SER A 146 11.11 11.78 17.14
N GLY A 147 10.89 10.84 18.06
CA GLY A 147 10.30 11.07 19.38
C GLY A 147 8.86 11.62 19.32
N MET A 148 8.24 11.88 20.48
CA MET A 148 6.83 12.31 20.52
C MET A 148 6.58 13.66 19.80
N LEU A 149 7.52 14.61 19.90
CA LEU A 149 7.37 15.91 19.25
C LEU A 149 7.50 15.81 17.72
N GLY A 150 8.49 15.06 17.22
CA GLY A 150 8.64 14.81 15.79
C GLY A 150 7.48 13.99 15.22
N THR A 151 7.00 12.98 15.96
CA THR A 151 5.80 12.22 15.59
C THR A 151 4.58 13.14 15.46
N LEU A 152 4.37 14.05 16.42
CA LEU A 152 3.26 15.01 16.37
C LEU A 152 3.37 16.01 15.21
N LEU A 153 4.59 16.40 14.83
CA LEU A 153 4.84 17.24 13.65
C LEU A 153 4.64 16.46 12.34
N SER A 154 5.05 15.20 12.27
CA SER A 154 4.94 14.36 11.07
C SER A 154 3.48 13.95 10.77
N LEU A 155 2.58 14.02 11.75
CA LEU A 155 1.13 13.97 11.51
C LEU A 155 0.66 15.13 10.63
N VAL A 156 1.31 16.31 10.73
CA VAL A 156 1.03 17.48 9.88
C VAL A 156 1.50 17.26 8.43
N ASP A 157 2.40 16.30 8.18
CA ASP A 157 2.83 15.91 6.83
C ASP A 157 1.97 14.79 6.21
N VAL A 158 1.22 14.01 7.00
CA VAL A 158 0.31 12.94 6.49
C VAL A 158 -1.15 13.38 6.36
N LEU A 159 -1.66 14.17 7.30
CA LEU A 159 -2.99 14.80 7.21
C LEU A 159 -3.28 15.55 5.88
N PRO A 160 -2.31 16.20 5.21
CA PRO A 160 -2.54 16.86 3.92
C PRO A 160 -2.84 15.90 2.79
N LEU A 161 -2.19 14.72 2.76
CA LEU A 161 -2.19 13.79 1.62
C LEU A 161 -3.62 13.37 1.21
N PHE A 162 -4.48 13.17 2.21
CA PHE A 162 -5.88 12.79 2.03
C PHE A 162 -6.83 13.98 1.80
N SER A 163 -6.34 15.22 1.84
CA SER A 163 -7.15 16.44 1.69
C SER A 163 -7.57 16.65 0.24
N ASN A 164 -8.87 16.83 -0.02
CA ASN A 164 -9.39 17.14 -1.35
C ASN A 164 -9.25 18.64 -1.69
N THR A 165 -8.00 19.14 -1.63
CA THR A 165 -7.66 20.56 -1.78
C THR A 165 -6.37 20.72 -2.60
N GLY A 166 -6.11 21.92 -3.10
CA GLY A 166 -4.82 22.23 -3.74
C GLY A 166 -3.61 22.05 -2.81
N TRP A 167 -3.82 22.17 -1.48
CA TRP A 167 -2.80 21.88 -0.48
C TRP A 167 -2.47 20.38 -0.42
N GLY A 168 -3.50 19.52 -0.37
CA GLY A 168 -3.28 18.06 -0.41
C GLY A 168 -2.67 17.58 -1.73
N GLN A 169 -3.10 18.16 -2.86
CA GLN A 169 -2.50 17.91 -4.16
C GLN A 169 -1.00 18.27 -4.19
N ASN A 170 -0.63 19.43 -3.66
CA ASN A 170 0.77 19.84 -3.55
C ASN A 170 1.57 18.94 -2.59
N ALA A 171 0.95 18.46 -1.50
CA ALA A 171 1.60 17.56 -0.55
C ALA A 171 1.87 16.16 -1.15
N ASN A 172 0.90 15.57 -1.87
CA ASN A 172 1.09 14.32 -2.59
C ASN A 172 2.23 14.44 -3.63
N ILE A 173 2.23 15.51 -4.44
CA ILE A 173 3.29 15.79 -5.42
C ILE A 173 4.66 15.98 -4.74
N ALA A 174 4.71 16.68 -3.59
CA ALA A 174 5.96 16.89 -2.84
C ALA A 174 6.49 15.59 -2.21
N PHE A 175 5.60 14.73 -1.71
CA PHE A 175 5.95 13.41 -1.17
C PHE A 175 6.54 12.51 -2.25
N LEU A 176 5.85 12.35 -3.38
CA LEU A 176 6.31 11.51 -4.50
C LEU A 176 7.64 12.05 -5.09
N LYS A 177 7.82 13.38 -5.15
CA LYS A 177 9.10 14.02 -5.49
C LYS A 177 10.23 13.64 -4.53
N LYS A 178 9.98 13.75 -3.23
CA LYS A 178 10.97 13.49 -2.18
C LYS A 178 11.35 12.01 -2.07
N HIS A 179 10.40 11.11 -2.26
CA HIS A 179 10.56 9.68 -1.96
C HIS A 179 10.67 8.75 -3.18
N MET A 180 10.32 9.23 -4.39
CA MET A 180 10.38 8.44 -5.64
C MET A 180 11.08 9.17 -6.80
N GLY A 181 11.47 10.45 -6.64
CA GLY A 181 12.09 11.25 -7.70
C GLY A 181 11.16 11.68 -8.85
N ALA A 182 9.84 11.46 -8.72
CA ALA A 182 8.85 11.72 -9.76
C ALA A 182 8.79 13.20 -10.20
N SER A 183 8.70 13.48 -11.51
CA SER A 183 8.80 14.84 -12.05
C SER A 183 7.53 15.68 -11.85
N PHE A 184 6.34 15.09 -12.02
CA PHE A 184 5.04 15.78 -12.09
C PHE A 184 5.14 17.13 -12.84
N GLU A 185 5.62 17.09 -14.09
CA GLU A 185 5.56 18.23 -15.01
C GLU A 185 4.10 18.62 -15.30
N LYS A 186 3.80 19.92 -15.42
CA LYS A 186 2.46 20.37 -15.84
C LYS A 186 2.36 20.42 -17.35
N ARG A 187 1.28 19.87 -17.89
CA ARG A 187 0.98 19.86 -19.32
C ARG A 187 0.41 21.20 -19.78
N SER A 188 0.62 21.52 -21.06
CA SER A 188 -0.14 22.56 -21.75
C SER A 188 -1.64 22.21 -21.77
N GLN A 189 -2.50 23.23 -21.84
CA GLN A 189 -3.95 23.02 -22.01
C GLN A 189 -4.30 22.81 -23.50
N PRO A 190 -5.31 21.99 -23.84
CA PRO A 190 -6.28 21.35 -22.93
C PRO A 190 -5.78 20.04 -22.30
N TRP A 191 -6.05 19.86 -21.00
CA TRP A 191 -5.74 18.64 -20.23
C TRP A 191 -6.67 17.45 -20.50
N ARG A 192 -7.41 17.47 -21.62
CA ARG A 192 -8.39 16.46 -22.05
C ARG A 192 -8.21 16.21 -23.53
N GLY A 193 -7.95 14.97 -23.91
CA GLY A 193 -7.96 14.54 -25.30
C GLY A 193 -9.37 14.44 -25.88
N THR A 194 -9.50 14.71 -27.17
CA THR A 194 -10.69 14.33 -27.96
C THR A 194 -10.43 12.93 -28.52
N ILE A 195 -10.89 11.92 -27.77
CA ILE A 195 -10.72 10.50 -28.09
C ILE A 195 -11.77 10.09 -29.11
N ASN A 196 -11.39 9.30 -30.10
CA ASN A 196 -12.32 8.58 -30.97
C ASN A 196 -12.44 7.12 -30.49
N PRO A 197 -13.59 6.66 -29.97
CA PRO A 197 -13.79 5.28 -29.52
C PRO A 197 -13.55 4.22 -30.61
N ASP A 198 -13.66 4.58 -31.90
CA ASP A 198 -13.41 3.64 -32.99
C ASP A 198 -11.93 3.20 -33.06
N ASP A 199 -10.99 4.06 -32.64
CA ASP A 199 -9.55 3.77 -32.63
C ASP A 199 -9.09 2.95 -31.41
N VAL A 200 -9.95 2.77 -30.41
CA VAL A 200 -9.67 2.00 -29.19
C VAL A 200 -10.10 0.53 -29.39
N HIS A 201 -9.31 -0.42 -28.92
CA HIS A 201 -9.50 -1.85 -29.19
C HIS A 201 -9.72 -2.67 -27.91
N SER A 202 -10.30 -3.86 -28.06
CA SER A 202 -10.37 -4.86 -26.98
C SER A 202 -8.96 -5.19 -26.48
N GLY A 203 -8.78 -5.15 -25.16
CA GLY A 203 -7.52 -5.38 -24.49
C GLY A 203 -6.64 -4.13 -24.32
N ASP A 204 -6.94 -2.99 -24.95
CA ASP A 204 -6.16 -1.75 -24.71
C ASP A 204 -6.29 -1.32 -23.24
N PHE A 205 -5.15 -0.99 -22.61
CA PHE A 205 -5.04 -0.82 -21.16
C PHE A 205 -5.18 0.64 -20.74
N LEU A 206 -5.81 0.91 -19.61
CA LEU A 206 -5.95 2.25 -19.01
C LEU A 206 -5.18 2.32 -17.69
N ALA A 207 -4.08 3.07 -17.67
CA ALA A 207 -3.37 3.42 -16.46
C ALA A 207 -3.97 4.72 -15.88
N VAL A 208 -4.37 4.69 -14.61
CA VAL A 208 -5.00 5.82 -13.89
C VAL A 208 -4.13 6.23 -12.71
N SER A 209 -3.93 7.53 -12.52
CA SER A 209 -3.15 8.10 -11.43
C SER A 209 -3.90 9.28 -10.82
N LYS A 210 -4.40 9.15 -9.59
CA LYS A 210 -5.04 10.23 -8.80
C LYS A 210 -4.03 10.83 -7.84
N ILE A 211 -4.17 12.13 -7.57
CA ILE A 211 -3.20 12.92 -6.78
C ILE A 211 -3.83 13.85 -5.74
N ARG A 212 -5.14 13.86 -5.58
CA ARG A 212 -5.85 14.71 -4.60
C ARG A 212 -6.95 13.94 -3.85
N GLY A 213 -7.24 14.36 -2.62
CA GLY A 213 -8.32 13.77 -1.81
C GLY A 213 -8.00 12.36 -1.31
N ARG A 214 -9.02 11.68 -0.78
CA ARG A 214 -8.92 10.36 -0.15
C ARG A 214 -8.18 9.35 -1.04
N TRP A 215 -8.61 9.23 -2.30
CA TRP A 215 -8.00 8.30 -3.26
C TRP A 215 -6.59 8.72 -3.68
N GLY A 216 -6.35 10.00 -3.97
CA GLY A 216 -5.01 10.48 -4.30
C GLY A 216 -3.98 10.29 -3.17
N GLY A 217 -4.39 10.44 -1.90
CA GLY A 217 -3.55 10.15 -0.75
C GLY A 217 -3.27 8.66 -0.56
N PHE A 218 -4.22 7.78 -0.89
CA PHE A 218 -4.00 6.33 -0.87
C PHE A 218 -3.08 5.87 -2.00
N GLU A 219 -3.37 6.27 -3.23
CA GLU A 219 -2.51 5.97 -4.37
C GLU A 219 -1.09 6.54 -4.15
N THR A 220 -0.93 7.67 -3.47
CA THR A 220 0.39 8.24 -3.14
C THR A 220 1.23 7.32 -2.25
N LEU A 221 0.62 6.58 -1.33
CA LEU A 221 1.32 5.59 -0.51
C LEU A 221 1.54 4.27 -1.25
N GLU A 222 0.57 3.84 -2.05
CA GLU A 222 0.65 2.65 -2.91
C GLU A 222 1.79 2.77 -3.94
N LYS A 223 1.87 3.90 -4.63
CA LYS A 223 2.96 4.26 -5.56
C LYS A 223 4.32 4.17 -4.86
N TRP A 224 4.42 4.67 -3.63
CA TRP A 224 5.66 4.63 -2.86
C TRP A 224 6.10 3.22 -2.41
N VAL A 225 5.17 2.32 -2.06
CA VAL A 225 5.54 0.94 -1.70
C VAL A 225 5.75 0.00 -2.91
N THR A 226 5.06 0.23 -4.04
CA THR A 226 5.15 -0.61 -5.26
C THR A 226 6.13 -0.10 -6.33
N GLY A 227 6.57 1.16 -6.22
CA GLY A 227 7.28 1.85 -7.30
C GLY A 227 6.41 2.17 -8.51
N ALA A 228 5.10 1.95 -8.45
CA ALA A 228 4.17 2.32 -9.51
C ALA A 228 4.00 3.84 -9.60
N PHE A 229 3.72 4.38 -10.78
CA PHE A 229 3.40 5.81 -10.97
C PHE A 229 1.90 6.03 -11.32
N ALA A 230 1.19 4.94 -11.62
CA ALA A 230 -0.27 4.84 -11.61
C ALA A 230 -0.72 4.12 -10.32
N GLY A 231 -1.95 4.33 -9.88
CA GLY A 231 -2.54 3.72 -8.66
C GLY A 231 -3.92 3.11 -8.89
N HIS A 232 -4.41 3.08 -10.12
CA HIS A 232 -5.56 2.26 -10.52
C HIS A 232 -5.43 1.86 -12.00
N THR A 233 -6.10 0.77 -12.40
CA THR A 233 -6.04 0.24 -13.76
C THR A 233 -7.40 -0.26 -14.23
N ALA A 234 -7.70 -0.01 -15.51
CA ALA A 234 -8.88 -0.52 -16.20
C ALA A 234 -8.52 -1.05 -17.60
N VAL A 235 -9.43 -1.73 -18.29
CA VAL A 235 -9.21 -2.26 -19.63
C VAL A 235 -10.39 -2.03 -20.56
N CYS A 236 -10.10 -1.70 -21.81
CA CYS A 236 -11.09 -1.49 -22.86
C CYS A 236 -11.56 -2.82 -23.47
N LEU A 237 -12.86 -2.93 -23.73
CA LEU A 237 -13.49 -4.05 -24.44
C LEU A 237 -14.49 -3.54 -25.48
N LYS A 238 -14.44 -4.07 -26.71
CA LYS A 238 -15.49 -3.87 -27.72
C LYS A 238 -16.40 -5.08 -27.78
N ASP A 239 -17.71 -4.85 -27.78
CA ASP A 239 -18.71 -5.91 -27.96
C ASP A 239 -18.92 -6.26 -29.45
N GLU A 240 -19.81 -7.22 -29.72
CA GLU A 240 -20.16 -7.69 -31.07
C GLU A 240 -20.76 -6.60 -31.99
N SER A 241 -21.25 -5.49 -31.43
CA SER A 241 -21.71 -4.32 -32.18
C SER A 241 -20.63 -3.26 -32.41
N GLY A 242 -19.41 -3.49 -31.89
CA GLY A 242 -18.29 -2.55 -31.92
C GLY A 242 -18.34 -1.47 -30.83
N LYS A 243 -19.37 -1.45 -29.98
CA LYS A 243 -19.50 -0.48 -28.89
C LYS A 243 -18.41 -0.71 -27.84
N LEU A 244 -17.82 0.38 -27.36
CA LEU A 244 -16.75 0.37 -26.36
C LEU A 244 -17.27 0.35 -24.92
N TRP A 245 -16.64 -0.47 -24.10
CA TRP A 245 -16.87 -0.68 -22.67
C TRP A 245 -15.53 -0.60 -21.92
N VAL A 246 -15.60 -0.32 -20.62
CA VAL A 246 -14.44 -0.35 -19.71
C VAL A 246 -14.72 -1.35 -18.59
N GLY A 247 -13.81 -2.31 -18.41
CA GLY A 247 -13.80 -3.23 -17.27
C GLY A 247 -12.78 -2.78 -16.22
N GLU A 248 -13.16 -2.77 -14.95
CA GLU A 248 -12.28 -2.46 -13.82
C GLU A 248 -12.67 -3.22 -12.55
N SER A 249 -11.69 -3.48 -11.68
CA SER A 249 -11.91 -3.95 -10.31
C SER A 249 -11.57 -2.81 -9.35
N GLY A 250 -12.49 -2.46 -8.45
CA GLY A 250 -12.32 -1.36 -7.48
C GLY A 250 -13.36 -0.24 -7.61
N HIS A 251 -14.48 -0.50 -8.29
CA HIS A 251 -15.54 0.47 -8.49
C HIS A 251 -16.46 0.51 -7.26
N GLU A 252 -16.63 1.69 -6.65
CA GLU A 252 -17.47 1.87 -5.46
C GLU A 252 -18.97 1.88 -5.85
N ASN A 253 -19.75 0.90 -5.36
CA ASN A 253 -21.18 0.80 -5.64
C ASN A 253 -22.04 1.70 -4.73
N GLU A 254 -23.37 1.72 -4.93
CA GLU A 254 -24.31 2.57 -4.17
C GLU A 254 -24.28 2.39 -2.64
N LYS A 255 -23.70 1.30 -2.12
CA LYS A 255 -23.56 1.04 -0.68
C LYS A 255 -22.17 1.41 -0.13
N GLY A 256 -21.21 1.75 -0.99
CA GLY A 256 -19.80 1.93 -0.63
C GLY A 256 -18.96 0.65 -0.65
N GLU A 257 -19.40 -0.40 -1.37
CA GLU A 257 -18.63 -1.64 -1.57
C GLU A 257 -17.79 -1.53 -2.86
N GLU A 258 -16.47 -1.82 -2.81
CA GLU A 258 -15.60 -1.90 -4.00
C GLU A 258 -15.79 -3.24 -4.73
N ILE A 259 -16.25 -3.18 -5.99
CA ILE A 259 -16.60 -4.36 -6.81
C ILE A 259 -15.94 -4.32 -8.20
N ILE A 260 -16.06 -5.44 -8.93
CA ILE A 260 -15.71 -5.56 -10.35
C ILE A 260 -16.90 -5.14 -11.22
N VAL A 261 -16.67 -4.29 -12.22
CA VAL A 261 -17.71 -3.83 -13.16
C VAL A 261 -17.21 -3.87 -14.60
N VAL A 262 -18.16 -3.94 -15.54
CA VAL A 262 -17.93 -3.64 -16.96
C VAL A 262 -19.03 -2.69 -17.41
N ILE A 263 -18.69 -1.41 -17.63
CA ILE A 263 -19.65 -0.33 -17.92
C ILE A 263 -19.37 0.33 -19.28
N PRO A 264 -20.35 1.01 -19.90
CA PRO A 264 -20.14 1.70 -21.18
C PRO A 264 -19.02 2.75 -21.08
N TRP A 265 -18.25 2.91 -22.17
CA TRP A 265 -17.18 3.91 -22.24
C TRP A 265 -17.65 5.32 -21.85
N ASP A 266 -18.79 5.76 -22.38
CA ASP A 266 -19.32 7.12 -22.13
C ASP A 266 -19.67 7.35 -20.66
N GLU A 267 -20.07 6.29 -19.94
CA GLU A 267 -20.40 6.33 -18.51
C GLU A 267 -19.13 6.41 -17.66
N TRP A 268 -18.15 5.54 -17.92
CA TRP A 268 -16.84 5.57 -17.26
C TRP A 268 -16.12 6.90 -17.50
N TRP A 269 -16.22 7.44 -18.72
CA TRP A 269 -15.61 8.73 -19.09
C TRP A 269 -16.32 9.92 -18.44
N GLU A 270 -17.66 9.93 -18.36
CA GLU A 270 -18.41 10.92 -17.58
C GLU A 270 -18.06 10.87 -16.08
N LEU A 271 -17.80 9.69 -15.52
CA LEU A 271 -17.32 9.54 -14.13
C LEU A 271 -15.89 10.08 -13.98
N ALA A 272 -14.96 9.70 -14.85
CA ALA A 272 -13.58 10.17 -14.85
C ALA A 272 -13.45 11.70 -14.97
N LEU A 273 -14.33 12.33 -15.77
CA LEU A 273 -14.41 13.79 -15.91
C LEU A 273 -15.00 14.51 -14.69
N LYS A 274 -15.76 13.80 -13.84
CA LYS A 274 -16.36 14.32 -12.60
C LYS A 274 -15.51 14.01 -11.35
N ASP A 275 -14.50 13.15 -11.48
CA ASP A 275 -13.67 12.73 -10.34
C ASP A 275 -12.85 13.91 -9.77
N SER A 276 -13.30 14.39 -8.61
CA SER A 276 -12.67 15.51 -7.90
C SER A 276 -11.26 15.23 -7.37
N SER A 277 -10.74 13.99 -7.46
CA SER A 277 -9.37 13.62 -7.08
C SER A 277 -8.28 14.08 -8.06
N ASN A 278 -8.65 14.74 -9.17
CA ASN A 278 -7.76 15.17 -10.25
C ASN A 278 -7.01 13.96 -10.86
N PRO A 279 -7.70 13.07 -11.61
CA PRO A 279 -7.07 11.94 -12.27
C PRO A 279 -6.19 12.37 -13.46
N GLN A 280 -5.09 11.67 -13.64
CA GLN A 280 -4.33 11.56 -14.88
C GLN A 280 -4.64 10.18 -15.46
N ILE A 281 -4.87 10.08 -16.77
CA ILE A 281 -5.23 8.82 -17.42
C ILE A 281 -4.44 8.66 -18.72
N ALA A 282 -3.83 7.49 -18.89
CA ALA A 282 -3.13 7.08 -20.11
C ALA A 282 -3.74 5.80 -20.68
N LEU A 283 -4.06 5.82 -21.98
CA LEU A 283 -4.34 4.62 -22.75
C LEU A 283 -3.01 4.05 -23.29
N LEU A 284 -2.78 2.76 -23.05
CA LEU A 284 -1.65 1.98 -23.54
C LEU A 284 -2.20 0.94 -24.55
N PRO A 285 -2.18 1.22 -25.86
CA PRO A 285 -2.70 0.28 -26.86
C PRO A 285 -1.86 -1.00 -26.90
N LEU A 286 -2.48 -2.17 -27.11
CA LEU A 286 -1.73 -3.42 -27.31
C LEU A 286 -0.92 -3.39 -28.62
N HIS A 287 0.27 -4.01 -28.61
CA HIS A 287 1.09 -4.17 -29.81
C HIS A 287 0.31 -4.96 -30.89
N PRO A 288 0.37 -4.60 -32.18
CA PRO A 288 -0.44 -5.25 -33.21
C PRO A 288 -0.29 -6.78 -33.30
N GLU A 289 0.86 -7.33 -32.94
CA GLU A 289 1.09 -8.78 -32.89
C GLU A 289 0.36 -9.44 -31.72
N VAL A 290 0.38 -8.83 -30.53
CA VAL A 290 -0.37 -9.28 -29.35
C VAL A 290 -1.88 -9.14 -29.58
N ARG A 291 -2.30 -8.04 -30.21
CA ARG A 291 -3.69 -7.81 -30.61
C ARG A 291 -4.18 -8.82 -31.64
N ALA A 292 -3.30 -9.30 -32.54
CA ALA A 292 -3.65 -10.35 -33.51
C ALA A 292 -3.88 -11.73 -32.86
N THR A 293 -3.33 -11.98 -31.66
CA THR A 293 -3.58 -13.19 -30.87
C THR A 293 -4.71 -13.06 -29.84
N PHE A 294 -5.25 -11.85 -29.62
CA PHE A 294 -6.18 -11.57 -28.52
C PHE A 294 -7.58 -12.17 -28.75
N ASN A 295 -7.91 -13.23 -28.00
CA ASN A 295 -9.24 -13.84 -28.03
C ASN A 295 -10.28 -12.97 -27.31
N SER A 296 -10.98 -12.13 -28.08
CA SER A 296 -12.00 -11.22 -27.55
C SER A 296 -13.23 -11.93 -26.97
N THR A 297 -13.54 -13.17 -27.40
CA THR A 297 -14.66 -13.94 -26.84
C THR A 297 -14.32 -14.42 -25.42
N ALA A 298 -13.16 -15.05 -25.23
CA ALA A 298 -12.70 -15.48 -23.91
C ALA A 298 -12.51 -14.30 -22.95
N ALA A 299 -11.98 -13.17 -23.43
CA ALA A 299 -11.89 -11.93 -22.65
C ALA A 299 -13.26 -11.47 -22.12
N TRP A 300 -14.30 -11.51 -22.97
CA TRP A 300 -15.67 -11.17 -22.57
C TRP A 300 -16.31 -12.21 -21.65
N GLU A 301 -16.05 -13.50 -21.84
CA GLU A 301 -16.54 -14.57 -20.96
C GLU A 301 -15.93 -14.43 -19.56
N TYR A 302 -14.61 -14.22 -19.46
CA TYR A 302 -13.94 -13.93 -18.19
C TYR A 302 -14.51 -12.67 -17.53
N ALA A 303 -14.55 -11.54 -18.25
CA ALA A 303 -15.00 -10.28 -17.69
C ALA A 303 -16.45 -10.36 -17.16
N ARG A 304 -17.37 -10.97 -17.94
CA ARG A 304 -18.75 -11.23 -17.52
C ARG A 304 -18.84 -12.18 -16.32
N SER A 305 -17.95 -13.17 -16.23
CA SER A 305 -17.92 -14.11 -15.09
C SER A 305 -17.54 -13.42 -13.77
N MET A 306 -16.78 -12.33 -13.85
CA MET A 306 -16.23 -11.55 -12.72
C MET A 306 -17.07 -10.33 -12.33
N THR A 307 -17.91 -9.78 -13.21
CA THR A 307 -18.80 -8.64 -12.90
C THR A 307 -19.64 -8.89 -11.64
N GLY A 308 -19.66 -7.91 -10.73
CA GLY A 308 -20.40 -7.94 -9.47
C GLY A 308 -19.70 -8.67 -8.32
N LYS A 309 -18.49 -9.21 -8.52
CA LYS A 309 -17.67 -9.81 -7.45
C LYS A 309 -16.89 -8.74 -6.66
N PRO A 310 -16.48 -9.03 -5.41
CA PRO A 310 -15.71 -8.09 -4.59
C PRO A 310 -14.28 -7.84 -5.12
N TYR A 311 -13.72 -6.69 -4.75
CA TYR A 311 -12.31 -6.35 -4.96
C TYR A 311 -11.36 -7.31 -4.22
N GLY A 312 -10.19 -7.58 -4.80
CA GLY A 312 -9.15 -8.44 -4.25
C GLY A 312 -8.38 -7.84 -3.07
N TYR A 313 -9.03 -7.60 -1.93
CA TYR A 313 -8.32 -7.14 -0.73
C TYR A 313 -7.40 -8.20 -0.12
N HIS A 314 -7.77 -9.48 -0.23
CA HIS A 314 -7.00 -10.61 0.33
C HIS A 314 -5.60 -10.74 -0.28
N ASN A 315 -5.41 -10.35 -1.56
CA ASN A 315 -4.11 -10.47 -2.25
C ASN A 315 -3.37 -9.14 -2.44
N MET A 316 -4.05 -7.98 -2.38
CA MET A 316 -3.49 -6.62 -2.57
C MET A 316 -2.32 -6.28 -1.62
N ILE A 317 -2.19 -6.95 -0.48
CA ILE A 317 -1.05 -6.77 0.44
C ILE A 317 0.11 -7.70 0.09
N PHE A 318 -0.14 -8.87 -0.49
CA PHE A 318 0.92 -9.86 -0.76
C PHE A 318 1.67 -9.56 -2.04
N SER A 319 1.03 -9.00 -3.07
CA SER A 319 1.57 -8.71 -4.41
C SER A 319 2.62 -7.57 -4.49
N TRP A 320 3.37 -7.37 -3.40
CA TRP A 320 4.55 -6.51 -3.26
C TRP A 320 5.35 -6.87 -1.98
N ILE A 321 5.08 -8.04 -1.40
CA ILE A 321 5.73 -8.59 -0.20
C ILE A 321 6.26 -9.99 -0.56
N ASP A 322 6.93 -10.04 -1.70
CA ASP A 322 7.23 -11.27 -2.45
C ASP A 322 8.58 -11.88 -2.02
N THR A 323 9.33 -11.21 -1.14
CA THR A 323 10.67 -11.59 -0.69
C THR A 323 10.82 -11.63 0.83
N ILE A 324 11.91 -12.22 1.34
CA ILE A 324 12.19 -12.31 2.80
C ILE A 324 12.71 -10.98 3.37
N ALA A 325 13.31 -10.14 2.53
CA ALA A 325 13.80 -8.80 2.86
C ALA A 325 13.84 -7.96 1.56
N ASP A 326 13.78 -6.63 1.67
CA ASP A 326 13.78 -5.66 0.56
C ASP A 326 12.42 -5.44 -0.15
N ASN A 327 11.31 -5.83 0.48
CA ASN A 327 9.94 -5.40 0.09
C ASN A 327 9.60 -3.96 0.51
N TYR A 328 10.20 -3.48 1.61
CA TYR A 328 9.61 -2.41 2.42
C TYR A 328 10.41 -1.10 2.38
N PRO A 329 9.77 0.05 2.10
CA PRO A 329 10.40 1.36 2.29
C PRO A 329 10.86 1.60 3.74
N PRO A 330 12.14 1.91 4.00
CA PRO A 330 12.61 2.18 5.36
C PRO A 330 11.85 3.37 6.01
N PRO A 331 11.51 3.30 7.31
CA PRO A 331 11.91 2.29 8.30
C PRO A 331 10.90 1.15 8.48
N ILE A 332 10.03 0.86 7.50
CA ILE A 332 9.11 -0.29 7.59
C ILE A 332 9.92 -1.59 7.53
N ASP A 333 9.59 -2.52 8.43
CA ASP A 333 10.14 -3.87 8.48
C ASP A 333 9.03 -4.91 8.72
N ALA A 334 9.35 -6.19 8.54
CA ALA A 334 8.39 -7.29 8.70
C ALA A 334 7.84 -7.41 10.14
N HIS A 335 8.59 -7.00 11.17
CA HIS A 335 8.13 -7.04 12.56
C HIS A 335 7.11 -5.92 12.84
N LEU A 336 7.30 -4.73 12.25
CA LEU A 336 6.30 -3.66 12.25
C LEU A 336 5.03 -4.12 11.54
N VAL A 337 5.15 -4.68 10.33
CA VAL A 337 4.02 -5.18 9.54
C VAL A 337 3.25 -6.26 10.32
N THR A 338 3.95 -7.25 10.86
CA THR A 338 3.36 -8.30 11.73
C THR A 338 2.60 -7.68 12.90
N SER A 339 3.22 -6.73 13.62
CA SER A 339 2.60 -6.09 14.78
C SER A 339 1.34 -5.29 14.42
N VAL A 340 1.35 -4.59 13.29
CA VAL A 340 0.17 -3.86 12.77
C VAL A 340 -0.92 -4.83 12.31
N MET A 341 -0.57 -5.95 11.68
CA MET A 341 -1.54 -7.00 11.32
C MET A 341 -2.17 -7.62 12.57
N SER A 342 -1.39 -7.91 13.62
CA SER A 342 -1.92 -8.44 14.89
C SER A 342 -2.84 -7.44 15.60
N MET A 343 -2.45 -6.16 15.71
CA MET A 343 -3.32 -5.09 16.21
C MET A 343 -4.66 -5.06 15.46
N TRP A 344 -4.62 -5.00 14.14
CA TRP A 344 -5.81 -4.83 13.32
C TRP A 344 -6.73 -6.06 13.37
N THR A 345 -6.13 -7.26 13.51
CA THR A 345 -6.87 -8.51 13.75
C THR A 345 -7.64 -8.50 15.06
N ARG A 346 -7.11 -7.88 16.14
CA ARG A 346 -7.84 -7.72 17.40
C ARG A 346 -8.82 -6.53 17.38
N MET A 347 -8.49 -5.44 16.69
CA MET A 347 -9.32 -4.22 16.66
C MET A 347 -10.50 -4.27 15.67
N GLN A 348 -10.34 -4.91 14.51
CA GLN A 348 -11.34 -5.01 13.45
C GLN A 348 -11.32 -6.43 12.84
N PRO A 349 -11.64 -7.49 13.62
CA PRO A 349 -11.45 -8.89 13.22
C PRO A 349 -12.13 -9.25 11.90
N ALA A 350 -13.35 -8.76 11.66
CA ALA A 350 -14.08 -9.01 10.41
C ALA A 350 -13.44 -8.36 9.16
N TYR A 351 -12.57 -7.36 9.32
CA TYR A 351 -11.82 -6.77 8.20
C TYR A 351 -10.45 -7.45 8.03
N ALA A 352 -9.79 -7.84 9.13
CA ALA A 352 -8.52 -8.59 9.07
C ALA A 352 -8.70 -10.00 8.50
N ALA A 353 -9.85 -10.63 8.76
CA ALA A 353 -10.27 -11.86 8.11
C ALA A 353 -10.19 -11.74 6.58
N ASN A 354 -10.89 -10.74 6.02
CA ASN A 354 -10.97 -10.41 4.59
C ASN A 354 -9.72 -9.70 4.01
N MET A 355 -8.58 -9.75 4.69
CA MET A 355 -7.37 -9.02 4.28
C MET A 355 -6.09 -9.84 4.37
N TRP A 356 -5.98 -10.76 5.33
CA TRP A 356 -4.80 -11.64 5.41
C TRP A 356 -5.04 -12.98 6.10
N ASN A 357 -5.98 -13.12 7.05
CA ASN A 357 -6.08 -14.40 7.78
C ASN A 357 -6.40 -15.58 6.83
N GLU A 358 -7.35 -15.43 5.91
CA GLU A 358 -7.62 -16.47 4.90
C GLU A 358 -6.43 -16.69 3.95
N ALA A 359 -5.75 -15.61 3.54
CA ALA A 359 -4.63 -15.67 2.60
C ALA A 359 -3.38 -16.33 3.20
N LEU A 360 -3.13 -16.13 4.50
CA LEU A 360 -2.09 -16.80 5.28
C LEU A 360 -2.45 -18.28 5.53
N ASN A 361 -3.73 -18.57 5.81
CA ASN A 361 -4.23 -19.94 5.92
C ASN A 361 -4.04 -20.73 4.61
N LYS A 362 -4.36 -20.14 3.45
CA LYS A 362 -4.13 -20.77 2.14
C LYS A 362 -2.65 -21.05 1.88
N ARG A 363 -1.76 -20.11 2.22
CA ARG A 363 -0.29 -20.29 2.16
C ARG A 363 0.21 -21.41 3.08
N LEU A 364 -0.39 -21.59 4.26
CA LEU A 364 -0.14 -22.74 5.15
C LEU A 364 -0.88 -24.03 4.74
N GLY A 365 -1.84 -23.99 3.83
CA GLY A 365 -2.75 -25.13 3.59
C GLY A 365 -3.56 -25.51 4.83
N THR A 366 -3.99 -24.51 5.60
CA THR A 366 -4.87 -24.63 6.78
C THR A 366 -6.19 -23.90 6.55
N GLU A 367 -7.14 -24.08 7.45
CA GLU A 367 -8.46 -23.44 7.43
C GLU A 367 -8.76 -22.89 8.85
N ASP A 368 -9.49 -21.78 8.92
CA ASP A 368 -10.02 -21.14 10.14
C ASP A 368 -9.03 -20.84 11.29
N LEU A 369 -7.71 -20.87 11.07
CA LEU A 369 -6.75 -20.37 12.06
C LEU A 369 -6.82 -18.84 12.14
N ASP A 370 -6.88 -18.30 13.36
CA ASP A 370 -6.57 -16.89 13.59
C ASP A 370 -5.06 -16.62 13.42
N LEU A 371 -4.65 -15.35 13.49
CA LEU A 371 -3.24 -14.99 13.29
C LEU A 371 -2.28 -15.62 14.31
N TYR A 372 -2.74 -15.96 15.52
CA TYR A 372 -1.91 -16.66 16.51
C TYR A 372 -1.75 -18.14 16.14
N GLY A 373 -2.83 -18.78 15.68
CA GLY A 373 -2.80 -20.13 15.11
C GLY A 373 -1.89 -20.22 13.89
N VAL A 374 -1.97 -19.24 12.98
CA VAL A 374 -1.06 -19.09 11.83
C VAL A 374 0.39 -18.98 12.29
N LEU A 375 0.72 -18.06 13.20
CA LEU A 375 2.09 -17.87 13.69
C LEU A 375 2.64 -19.14 14.37
N ALA A 376 1.86 -19.77 15.25
CA ALA A 376 2.27 -21.00 15.94
C ALA A 376 2.42 -22.20 14.98
N GLU A 377 1.57 -22.33 13.97
CA GLU A 377 1.68 -23.37 12.93
C GLU A 377 2.89 -23.12 12.01
N THR A 378 3.25 -21.87 11.77
CA THR A 378 4.45 -21.46 11.01
C THR A 378 5.72 -21.84 11.78
N GLU A 379 5.79 -21.51 13.08
CA GLU A 379 6.88 -21.92 13.97
C GLU A 379 6.98 -23.45 14.08
N ARG A 380 5.85 -24.15 14.24
CA ARG A 380 5.78 -25.63 14.30
C ARG A 380 6.30 -26.31 13.03
N ARG A 381 6.29 -25.61 11.90
CA ARG A 381 6.87 -26.07 10.61
C ARG A 381 8.34 -25.67 10.42
N GLY A 382 8.93 -24.90 11.33
CA GLY A 382 10.30 -24.42 11.22
C GLY A 382 10.49 -23.31 10.19
N MET A 383 9.43 -22.55 9.90
CA MET A 383 9.38 -21.46 8.93
C MET A 383 9.37 -20.10 9.66
N THR A 384 9.91 -19.03 9.06
CA THR A 384 9.72 -17.67 9.58
C THR A 384 8.43 -17.04 9.03
N PHE A 385 7.89 -16.00 9.68
CA PHE A 385 6.70 -15.33 9.15
C PHE A 385 6.98 -14.67 7.79
N ASP A 386 8.19 -14.17 7.57
CA ASP A 386 8.64 -13.59 6.29
C ASP A 386 8.64 -14.64 5.16
N GLN A 387 9.08 -15.87 5.46
CA GLN A 387 9.00 -17.01 4.55
C GLN A 387 7.58 -17.47 4.25
N LEU A 388 6.63 -17.24 5.18
CA LEU A 388 5.21 -17.46 4.92
C LEU A 388 4.63 -16.37 4.01
N LEU A 389 4.99 -15.10 4.23
CA LEU A 389 4.54 -13.98 3.39
C LEU A 389 5.01 -14.18 1.94
N SER A 390 6.27 -14.57 1.72
CA SER A 390 6.85 -14.85 0.41
C SER A 390 6.42 -16.20 -0.21
N ILE A 391 5.29 -16.79 0.21
CA ILE A 391 4.63 -17.86 -0.54
C ILE A 391 3.68 -17.17 -1.54
N PRO A 392 3.89 -17.32 -2.87
CA PRO A 392 3.10 -16.61 -3.85
C PRO A 392 1.60 -16.89 -3.76
N GLU A 393 0.78 -15.86 -4.00
CA GLU A 393 -0.66 -16.05 -4.25
C GLU A 393 -0.86 -16.97 -5.46
N LYS A 394 -2.02 -17.62 -5.55
CA LYS A 394 -2.37 -18.44 -6.70
C LYS A 394 -3.67 -17.96 -7.34
N ASP A 395 -3.63 -17.78 -8.65
CA ASP A 395 -4.70 -17.25 -9.50
C ASP A 395 -5.98 -18.09 -9.40
N GLU A 396 -5.92 -19.33 -8.91
CA GLU A 396 -7.06 -20.21 -8.72
C GLU A 396 -7.77 -20.00 -7.36
N TRP A 397 -7.10 -19.45 -6.34
CA TRP A 397 -7.63 -19.35 -4.97
C TRP A 397 -8.96 -18.59 -4.84
N VAL A 398 -9.84 -19.09 -3.99
CA VAL A 398 -11.19 -18.54 -3.73
C VAL A 398 -11.33 -18.32 -2.23
N TYR A 399 -11.85 -17.15 -1.86
CA TYR A 399 -12.03 -16.67 -0.49
C TYR A 399 -13.48 -16.82 -0.02
N SER A 400 -13.77 -16.60 1.27
CA SER A 400 -15.13 -16.77 1.83
C SER A 400 -16.16 -15.80 1.24
N ASP A 401 -15.73 -14.61 0.81
CA ASP A 401 -16.52 -13.63 0.04
C ASP A 401 -16.55 -13.92 -1.49
N GLY A 402 -15.83 -14.94 -1.94
CA GLY A 402 -15.89 -15.51 -3.28
C GLY A 402 -14.58 -15.39 -4.06
N LYS A 403 -14.70 -15.25 -5.37
CA LYS A 403 -13.56 -15.00 -6.26
C LYS A 403 -13.35 -13.51 -6.37
N SER A 404 -12.15 -13.03 -6.07
CA SER A 404 -11.80 -11.60 -6.07
C SER A 404 -10.45 -11.37 -6.74
N THR A 405 -10.22 -10.16 -7.24
CA THR A 405 -8.97 -9.75 -7.94
C THR A 405 -8.74 -8.25 -7.76
N THR A 406 -7.47 -7.83 -7.65
CA THR A 406 -7.10 -6.41 -7.71
C THR A 406 -7.40 -5.80 -9.10
N CYS A 407 -7.28 -4.47 -9.22
CA CYS A 407 -7.47 -3.74 -10.48
C CYS A 407 -6.61 -4.29 -11.63
N VAL A 408 -5.35 -4.65 -11.35
CA VAL A 408 -4.39 -5.19 -12.33
C VAL A 408 -4.55 -6.69 -12.55
N ALA A 409 -4.72 -7.48 -11.49
CA ALA A 409 -4.92 -8.93 -11.59
C ALA A 409 -6.20 -9.29 -12.37
N PHE A 410 -7.25 -8.47 -12.26
CA PHE A 410 -8.46 -8.60 -13.10
C PHE A 410 -8.13 -8.55 -14.60
N ILE A 411 -7.36 -7.55 -15.03
CA ILE A 411 -6.98 -7.36 -16.43
C ILE A 411 -6.04 -8.47 -16.88
N PHE A 412 -5.10 -8.88 -16.03
CA PHE A 412 -4.08 -9.84 -16.41
C PHE A 412 -4.61 -11.28 -16.41
N ALA A 413 -5.60 -11.61 -15.58
CA ALA A 413 -6.33 -12.87 -15.70
C ALA A 413 -7.16 -12.90 -17.00
N MET A 414 -7.82 -11.79 -17.35
CA MET A 414 -8.47 -11.64 -18.65
C MET A 414 -7.48 -11.78 -19.83
N TYR A 415 -6.23 -11.32 -19.67
CA TYR A 415 -5.15 -11.50 -20.65
C TYR A 415 -4.66 -12.96 -20.75
N LYS A 416 -4.65 -13.75 -19.66
CA LYS A 416 -4.39 -15.20 -19.70
C LYS A 416 -5.46 -15.90 -20.56
N GLU A 417 -6.73 -15.68 -20.24
CA GLU A 417 -7.88 -16.23 -21.01
C GLU A 417 -7.90 -15.74 -22.46
N ALA A 418 -7.50 -14.49 -22.72
CA ALA A 418 -7.39 -13.92 -24.06
C ALA A 418 -6.13 -14.40 -24.84
N GLY A 419 -5.26 -15.21 -24.24
CA GLY A 419 -4.07 -15.79 -24.89
C GLY A 419 -2.83 -14.88 -24.97
N VAL A 420 -2.84 -13.70 -24.34
CA VAL A 420 -1.77 -12.68 -24.43
C VAL A 420 -0.43 -13.21 -23.92
N PHE A 421 -0.43 -14.02 -22.86
CA PHE A 421 0.78 -14.58 -22.25
C PHE A 421 1.33 -15.83 -22.98
N GLY A 422 0.64 -16.34 -24.00
CA GLY A 422 1.09 -17.47 -24.80
C GLY A 422 1.57 -18.66 -23.95
N SER A 423 2.79 -19.13 -24.22
CA SER A 423 3.36 -20.33 -23.57
C SER A 423 3.75 -20.15 -22.09
N VAL A 424 3.66 -18.95 -21.51
CA VAL A 424 3.98 -18.71 -20.09
C VAL A 424 2.76 -18.45 -19.21
N SER A 425 1.54 -18.45 -19.77
CA SER A 425 0.26 -18.29 -19.05
C SER A 425 0.17 -19.15 -17.78
N GLU A 426 0.40 -20.45 -17.91
CA GLU A 426 0.27 -21.44 -16.82
C GLU A 426 1.36 -21.32 -15.75
N SER A 427 2.42 -20.55 -16.04
CA SER A 427 3.57 -20.33 -15.17
C SER A 427 3.62 -18.92 -14.57
N ILE A 428 2.60 -18.09 -14.83
CA ILE A 428 2.47 -16.74 -14.30
C ILE A 428 1.28 -16.72 -13.35
N GLN A 429 1.50 -16.17 -12.15
CA GLN A 429 0.45 -15.80 -11.21
C GLN A 429 0.21 -14.31 -11.35
N VAL A 430 -0.90 -13.91 -11.95
CA VAL A 430 -1.22 -12.49 -12.18
C VAL A 430 -1.65 -11.76 -10.90
N THR A 431 -2.00 -12.54 -9.89
CA THR A 431 -2.25 -12.07 -8.52
C THR A 431 -1.02 -11.45 -7.84
N GLU A 432 0.19 -11.77 -8.33
CA GLU A 432 1.50 -11.26 -7.85
C GLU A 432 1.96 -9.99 -8.60
N PHE A 433 1.17 -9.45 -9.53
CA PHE A 433 1.58 -8.30 -10.34
C PHE A 433 1.15 -7.00 -9.69
N THR A 434 2.08 -6.05 -9.54
CA THR A 434 1.74 -4.66 -9.24
C THR A 434 1.31 -3.93 -10.53
N ILE A 435 0.75 -2.73 -10.35
CA ILE A 435 0.49 -1.79 -11.44
C ILE A 435 1.79 -1.42 -12.19
N ARG A 436 2.94 -1.41 -11.51
CA ARG A 436 4.26 -1.14 -12.11
C ARG A 436 4.62 -2.22 -13.12
N ASP A 437 4.55 -3.48 -12.71
CA ASP A 437 4.93 -4.61 -13.55
C ASP A 437 4.06 -4.68 -14.81
N ALA A 438 2.78 -4.34 -14.66
CA ALA A 438 1.83 -4.33 -15.76
C ALA A 438 2.18 -3.34 -16.88
N TYR A 439 2.55 -2.09 -16.57
CA TYR A 439 2.99 -1.15 -17.62
C TYR A 439 4.42 -1.39 -18.09
N MET A 440 5.23 -2.14 -17.34
CA MET A 440 6.58 -2.55 -17.75
C MET A 440 6.58 -3.70 -18.77
N LEU A 441 5.50 -4.50 -18.86
CA LEU A 441 5.39 -5.58 -19.84
C LEU A 441 5.49 -5.08 -21.29
N LYS A 442 6.24 -5.82 -22.10
CA LYS A 442 6.55 -5.51 -23.51
C LYS A 442 5.43 -5.95 -24.48
N ILE A 443 4.17 -5.68 -24.09
CA ILE A 443 2.95 -6.09 -24.81
C ILE A 443 2.23 -4.92 -25.50
N PHE A 444 2.71 -3.69 -25.33
CA PHE A 444 2.04 -2.47 -25.81
C PHE A 444 2.66 -1.94 -27.11
N GLU A 445 1.96 -1.02 -27.77
CA GLU A 445 2.50 -0.28 -28.90
C GLU A 445 3.73 0.56 -28.49
N ASN A 446 4.79 0.47 -29.30
CA ASN A 446 6.06 1.16 -29.13
C ASN A 446 6.41 2.08 -30.31
N ASN A 447 5.73 1.92 -31.46
CA ASN A 447 5.88 2.77 -32.61
C ASN A 447 4.83 3.90 -32.58
N GLN A 448 5.29 5.13 -32.33
CA GLN A 448 4.44 6.32 -32.34
C GLN A 448 3.65 6.51 -33.65
N THR A 449 4.13 6.01 -34.80
CA THR A 449 3.39 6.12 -36.07
C THR A 449 2.21 5.15 -36.21
N ARG A 450 1.98 4.26 -35.23
CA ARG A 450 0.84 3.34 -35.16
C ARG A 450 -0.14 3.70 -34.03
N LEU A 451 0.19 4.68 -33.19
CA LEU A 451 -0.74 5.22 -32.20
C LEU A 451 -1.87 6.02 -32.90
N PRO A 452 -3.08 6.12 -32.31
CA PRO A 452 -4.19 6.87 -32.89
C PRO A 452 -3.86 8.34 -33.18
N SER A 453 -4.47 8.95 -34.19
CA SER A 453 -4.14 10.33 -34.63
C SER A 453 -4.55 11.46 -33.65
N TRP A 454 -5.22 11.11 -32.55
CA TRP A 454 -5.48 12.00 -31.41
C TRP A 454 -4.50 11.80 -30.24
N CYS A 455 -3.66 10.77 -30.29
CA CYS A 455 -2.64 10.46 -29.30
C CYS A 455 -1.46 11.44 -29.41
N ASN A 456 -1.03 12.01 -28.27
CA ASN A 456 0.10 12.95 -28.21
C ASN A 456 0.01 14.17 -29.15
N ASN A 457 -1.21 14.65 -29.41
CA ASN A 457 -1.45 15.92 -30.12
C ASN A 457 -0.96 17.11 -29.29
N GLY A 458 0.29 17.53 -29.50
CA GLY A 458 0.93 18.66 -28.84
C GLY A 458 2.41 18.39 -28.57
N ASP A 459 2.98 19.14 -27.62
CA ASP A 459 4.39 19.07 -27.27
C ASP A 459 4.75 17.87 -26.35
N ASP A 460 3.76 17.18 -25.78
CA ASP A 460 3.94 16.16 -24.72
C ASP A 460 4.78 14.92 -25.15
N GLN A 461 4.76 14.56 -26.45
CA GLN A 461 5.56 13.49 -27.10
C GLN A 461 5.84 12.22 -26.26
N LEU A 462 4.82 11.66 -25.61
CA LEU A 462 4.96 10.42 -24.82
C LEU A 462 5.06 9.17 -25.73
N SER A 463 5.49 8.05 -25.15
CA SER A 463 5.49 6.72 -25.81
C SER A 463 4.12 6.02 -25.79
N PHE A 464 3.14 6.63 -25.13
CA PHE A 464 1.77 6.15 -24.92
C PHE A 464 0.78 7.33 -24.94
N CYS A 465 -0.53 7.08 -24.85
CA CYS A 465 -1.55 8.11 -25.09
C CYS A 465 -2.13 8.70 -23.80
N GLN A 466 -1.58 9.81 -23.29
CA GLN A 466 -2.17 10.47 -22.12
C GLN A 466 -3.42 11.29 -22.47
N ILE A 467 -4.58 10.71 -22.19
CA ILE A 467 -5.91 11.22 -22.56
C ILE A 467 -6.53 12.19 -21.54
N LEU A 468 -6.09 12.19 -20.27
CA LEU A 468 -6.59 13.10 -19.23
C LEU A 468 -5.49 13.54 -18.25
N GLY A 469 -5.64 14.74 -17.69
CA GLY A 469 -4.98 15.18 -16.45
C GLY A 469 -4.04 16.38 -16.59
N GLU A 470 -3.92 17.15 -15.50
CA GLU A 470 -3.09 18.37 -15.41
C GLU A 470 -1.57 18.10 -15.52
N TYR A 471 -1.12 16.94 -15.03
CA TYR A 471 0.29 16.55 -14.96
C TYR A 471 0.62 15.50 -16.00
N ARG A 472 1.84 15.56 -16.53
CA ARG A 472 2.42 14.57 -17.44
C ARG A 472 2.56 13.25 -16.69
N MET A 473 2.02 12.17 -17.26
CA MET A 473 2.21 10.84 -16.68
C MET A 473 3.61 10.33 -17.01
N GLU A 474 4.25 9.79 -15.99
CA GLU A 474 5.50 9.06 -16.07
C GLU A 474 5.18 7.58 -15.87
N LEU A 475 5.72 6.70 -16.72
CA LEU A 475 5.64 5.25 -16.57
C LEU A 475 7.07 4.70 -16.73
N PRO A 476 7.89 4.69 -15.66
CA PRO A 476 9.29 4.28 -15.74
C PRO A 476 9.43 2.84 -16.26
N GLN A 477 10.39 2.60 -17.16
CA GLN A 477 10.60 1.28 -17.78
C GLN A 477 9.38 0.75 -18.57
N TYR A 478 8.44 1.62 -18.99
CA TYR A 478 7.27 1.26 -19.82
C TYR A 478 7.66 0.40 -21.03
N ASN A 479 6.94 -0.71 -21.23
CA ASN A 479 7.02 -1.55 -22.43
C ASN A 479 8.43 -2.14 -22.68
N THR A 480 9.13 -2.58 -21.63
CA THR A 480 10.54 -3.06 -21.70
C THR A 480 10.75 -4.56 -21.39
N LEU A 481 9.88 -5.20 -20.60
CA LEU A 481 10.07 -6.59 -20.14
C LEU A 481 9.22 -7.59 -20.95
N GLU A 482 9.87 -8.51 -21.66
CA GLU A 482 9.18 -9.70 -22.19
C GLU A 482 8.64 -10.54 -21.02
N PRO A 483 7.41 -11.11 -21.09
CA PRO A 483 6.91 -12.04 -20.08
C PRO A 483 7.73 -13.34 -20.00
N TYR A 484 7.86 -13.91 -18.79
CA TYR A 484 8.48 -15.22 -18.54
C TYR A 484 7.82 -15.96 -17.38
N ALA A 485 8.12 -17.25 -17.25
CA ALA A 485 7.66 -18.11 -16.16
C ALA A 485 8.12 -17.59 -14.79
N ASN A 486 7.23 -17.68 -13.79
CA ASN A 486 7.46 -17.29 -12.39
C ASN A 486 7.83 -15.80 -12.19
N MET A 487 7.46 -14.94 -13.14
CA MET A 487 7.66 -13.49 -13.06
C MET A 487 6.89 -12.87 -11.87
N ASN A 488 7.54 -11.94 -11.18
CA ASN A 488 7.11 -11.22 -9.97
C ASN A 488 7.06 -12.03 -8.66
N GLU A 489 6.99 -13.37 -8.68
CA GLU A 489 6.86 -14.21 -7.46
C GLU A 489 7.97 -14.03 -6.40
N ASN A 490 9.04 -13.24 -6.66
CA ASN A 490 10.18 -12.99 -5.77
C ASN A 490 10.80 -11.58 -5.98
N CYS A 491 10.01 -10.52 -6.21
CA CYS A 491 10.56 -9.18 -6.51
C CYS A 491 10.70 -8.22 -5.31
N PRO A 492 11.87 -7.55 -5.13
CA PRO A 492 12.01 -6.44 -4.18
C PRO A 492 11.44 -5.12 -4.74
N SER A 493 11.01 -4.23 -3.85
CA SER A 493 10.32 -2.97 -4.20
C SER A 493 10.86 -1.75 -3.42
N LEU A 494 12.19 -1.66 -3.25
CA LEU A 494 12.80 -0.60 -2.46
C LEU A 494 12.86 0.77 -3.17
N PRO A 495 12.29 1.84 -2.60
CA PRO A 495 12.57 3.21 -3.03
C PRO A 495 14.02 3.64 -2.73
N PRO A 496 14.55 4.64 -3.45
CA PRO A 496 13.89 5.42 -4.50
C PRO A 496 14.14 4.87 -5.92
N THR A 497 15.05 3.90 -6.09
CA THR A 497 15.44 3.40 -7.42
C THR A 497 14.61 2.22 -7.90
N TYR A 498 13.98 1.46 -6.99
CA TYR A 498 13.15 0.28 -7.28
C TYR A 498 13.86 -0.73 -8.19
N GLU A 499 15.17 -0.94 -7.97
CA GLU A 499 16.01 -1.81 -8.78
C GLU A 499 15.47 -3.24 -8.83
N ARG A 500 15.12 -3.69 -10.05
CA ARG A 500 14.57 -5.02 -10.29
C ARG A 500 15.70 -6.01 -10.66
N PRO A 501 15.94 -7.07 -9.88
CA PRO A 501 16.82 -8.18 -10.27
C PRO A 501 16.43 -8.82 -11.60
N SER A 502 17.39 -9.46 -12.28
CA SER A 502 17.09 -10.17 -13.53
C SER A 502 16.36 -11.48 -13.21
N ARG A 503 15.10 -11.59 -13.63
CA ARG A 503 14.21 -12.74 -13.41
C ARG A 503 13.84 -13.00 -11.95
N CYS A 504 13.65 -11.93 -11.18
CA CYS A 504 12.34 -11.80 -10.53
C CYS A 504 11.42 -11.15 -11.58
#